data_AF-A0A7X4WAZ0-F1
#
_entry.id   AF-A0A7X4WAZ0-F1
#
_cell.length_a   1.000
_cell.length_b   1.000
_cell.length_c   1.000
_cell.angle_alpha   90.00
_cell.angle_beta   90.00
_cell.angle_gamma   90.00
#
_symmetry.space_group_name_H-M   'P 1'
#
loop_
_entity.id
_entity.type
_entity.pdbx_description
1 polymer ?
#
loop_
_entity_poly.entity_id
_entity_poly.type
_entity_poly.pdbx_seq_one_letter_code
_entity_poly.pdbx_strand_id
1 'polypeptide(L)' 'MFESLEQVWDMAWVRMCDYNEERTHESLGNIPSAEYRRQLETSSFELSR' A
#
# COMPACT_ATOMS: atom_id res chain seq x y z
N MET A 1 8.67 -15.35 22.72
CA MET A 1 9.69 -15.74 21.72
C MET A 1 8.92 -16.24 20.50
N PHE A 2 9.40 -15.99 19.28
CA PHE A 2 8.74 -16.47 18.06
C PHE A 2 8.81 -18.00 17.97
N GLU A 3 7.83 -18.60 17.29
CA GLU A 3 7.62 -20.05 17.21
C GLU A 3 8.49 -20.70 16.13
N SER A 4 8.79 -19.98 15.04
CA SER A 4 9.64 -20.44 13.94
C SER A 4 10.20 -19.28 13.12
N LEU A 5 11.18 -19.55 12.26
CA LEU A 5 11.68 -18.56 11.30
C LEU A 5 10.62 -18.18 10.25
N GLU A 6 9.80 -19.16 9.85
CA GLU A 6 8.69 -18.95 8.90
C GLU A 6 7.69 -17.94 9.46
N GLN A 7 7.32 -18.05 10.74
CA GLN A 7 6.45 -17.09 11.41
C GLN A 7 7.00 -15.66 11.31
N VAL A 8 8.31 -15.49 11.56
CA VAL A 8 8.97 -14.17 11.49
C VAL A 8 8.97 -13.62 10.08
N TRP A 9 9.16 -14.47 9.08
CA TRP A 9 9.15 -14.07 7.67
C TRP A 9 7.77 -13.61 7.23
N ASP A 10 6.72 -14.34 7.59
CA ASP A 10 5.34 -13.94 7.27
C ASP A 10 5.01 -12.58 7.88
N MET A 11 5.37 -12.37 9.15
CA MET A 11 5.17 -11.08 9.82
C MET A 11 5.96 -9.95 9.17
N ALA A 12 7.21 -10.21 8.78
CA ALA A 12 8.04 -9.21 8.09
C ALA A 12 7.48 -8.89 6.69
N TRP A 13 6.97 -9.88 5.98
CA TRP A 13 6.34 -9.73 4.67
C TRP A 13 5.08 -8.87 4.75
N VAL A 14 4.15 -9.20 5.66
CA VAL A 14 2.93 -8.41 5.89
C VAL A 14 3.30 -6.95 6.22
N ARG A 15 4.26 -6.75 7.14
CA ARG A 15 4.72 -5.41 7.49
C ARG A 15 5.33 -4.66 6.31
N MET A 16 6.05 -5.34 5.42
CA MET A 16 6.62 -4.72 4.22
C MET A 16 5.50 -4.28 3.25
N CYS A 17 4.47 -5.11 3.07
CA CYS A 17 3.31 -4.77 2.27
C CYS A 17 2.59 -3.54 2.83
N ASP A 18 2.22 -3.57 4.12
CA ASP A 18 1.51 -2.46 4.79
C ASP A 18 2.32 -1.16 4.69
N TYR A 19 3.63 -1.24 4.98
CA TYR A 19 4.53 -0.10 4.88
C TYR A 19 4.54 0.51 3.47
N ASN A 20 4.56 -0.32 2.43
CA ASN A 20 4.56 0.18 1.05
C ASN A 20 3.21 0.79 0.65
N GLU A 21 2.09 0.29 1.18
CA GLU A 21 0.77 0.84 0.91
C GLU A 21 0.55 2.19 1.59
N GLU A 22 1.06 2.35 2.82
CA GLU A 22 0.87 3.53 3.67
C GLU A 22 1.96 4.59 3.49
N ARG A 23 3.12 4.24 2.92
CA ARG A 23 4.22 5.20 2.71
C ARG A 23 3.83 6.24 1.67
N THR A 24 4.05 7.50 2.04
CA THR A 24 3.89 8.63 1.14
C THR A 24 5.08 8.76 0.18
N HIS A 25 4.79 9.19 -1.04
CA HIS A 25 5.79 9.39 -2.08
C HIS A 25 5.64 10.80 -2.69
N GLU A 26 6.76 11.51 -2.84
CA GLU A 26 6.78 12.87 -3.41
C GLU A 26 6.19 12.91 -4.83
N SER A 27 6.49 11.88 -5.64
CA SER A 27 5.96 11.73 -7.00
C SER A 27 4.44 11.61 -7.08
N LEU A 28 3.80 11.21 -5.98
CA LEU A 28 2.33 11.10 -5.89
C LEU A 28 1.71 12.36 -5.26
N GLY A 29 2.50 13.39 -4.97
CA GLY A 29 2.03 14.56 -4.22
C GLY A 29 2.03 14.34 -2.71
N ASN A 30 2.93 13.50 -2.20
CA ASN A 30 3.07 13.15 -0.78
C ASN A 30 1.84 12.45 -0.18
N ILE A 31 1.07 11.72 -1.00
CA ILE A 31 0.02 10.82 -0.52
C ILE A 31 0.48 9.35 -0.59
N PRO A 32 -0.15 8.44 0.17
CA PRO A 32 0.11 7.02 0.07
C PRO A 32 -0.31 6.42 -1.27
N SER A 33 0.35 5.33 -1.67
CA SER A 33 0.04 4.62 -2.92
C SER A 33 -1.40 4.09 -2.97
N ALA A 34 -1.96 3.66 -1.82
CA ALA A 34 -3.36 3.24 -1.73
C ALA A 34 -4.34 4.38 -2.03
N GLU A 35 -4.07 5.58 -1.52
CA GLU A 35 -4.90 6.77 -1.74
C GLU A 35 -4.84 7.21 -3.21
N TYR A 36 -3.66 7.19 -3.81
CA TYR A 36 -3.49 7.50 -5.24
C TYR A 36 -4.29 6.55 -6.14
N ARG A 37 -4.28 5.23 -5.86
CA ARG A 37 -5.09 4.24 -6.59
C ARG A 37 -6.59 4.55 -6.51
N ARG A 38 -7.10 4.86 -5.31
CA ARG A 38 -8.50 5.24 -5.10
C ARG A 38 -8.90 6.48 -5.92
N GLN A 39 -8.02 7.47 -5.99
CA GLN A 39 -8.25 8.68 -6.80
C GLN A 39 -8.30 8.37 -8.30
N LEU A 40 -7.41 7.48 -8.78
CA LEU A 40 -7.41 7.05 -10.18
C LEU A 40 -8.68 6.26 -10.55
N GLU A 41 -9.13 5.35 -9.69
CA GLU A 41 -10.37 4.59 -9.90
C GLU A 41 -11.58 5.52 -9.97
N THR A 42 -11.66 6.49 -9.06
CA THR A 42 -12.71 7.52 -9.06
C THR A 42 -12.67 8.35 -10.35
N SER A 43 -11.48 8.79 -10.76
CA SER A 43 -11.29 9.60 -11.98
C SER A 43 -11.65 8.82 -13.25
N SER A 44 -11.26 7.55 -13.33
CA SER A 44 -11.59 6.68 -14.47
C SER A 44 -13.09 6.42 -14.56
N PHE A 45 -13.78 6.33 -13.42
CA PHE A 45 -15.23 6.16 -13.39
C PHE A 45 -15.96 7.39 -13.93
N GLU A 46 -15.56 8.60 -13.51
CA GLU A 46 -16.12 9.86 -13.99
C GLU A 46 -15.94 10.06 -15.50
N LEU A 47 -14.81 9.63 -16.08
CA LEU A 47 -14.56 9.71 -17.52
C LEU A 47 -15.35 8.69 -18.36
N SER A 48 -15.88 7.64 -17.72
CA SER A 48 -16.65 6.59 -18.40
C SER A 48 -18.15 6.86 -18.48
N ARG A 49 -18.61 7.98 -17.91
CA ARG A 49 -20.03 8.30 -17.72
C ARG A 49 -20.60 9.26 -18.77
#